data_AF-A0A0F9F632-F1
#
_entry.id   AF-A0A0F9F632-F1
#
_cell.length_a   1.000
_cell.length_b   1.000
_cell.length_c   1.000
_cell.angle_alpha   90.00
_cell.angle_beta   90.00
_cell.angle_gamma   90.00
#
_symmetry.space_group_name_H-M   'P 1'
#
loop_
_entity.id
_entity.type
_entity.pdbx_description
1 polymer ?
#
loop_
_entity_poly.entity_id
_entity_poly.type
_entity_poly.pdbx_seq_one_letter_code
_entity_poly.pdbx_strand_id
1 'polypeptide(L)'
;MKWNMWAQNIDGMFLHAGEKRYVELFGMSNTIVPVIVEESDGGTYYGWLETDENEPRMICPSEVEVDMCFPYGYKIEEKKGRGRRIRLTVLCKEGNQ
;
A
#
# COMPACT_ATOMS: atom_id res chain seq x y z
N MET A 1 -13.21 0.43 -2.73
CA MET A 1 -12.64 1.52 -3.56
C MET A 1 -11.49 0.96 -4.38
N LYS A 2 -11.14 1.54 -5.54
CA LYS A 2 -10.05 1.06 -6.41
C LYS A 2 -9.11 2.19 -6.80
N TRP A 3 -7.81 1.93 -6.80
CA TRP A 3 -6.75 2.90 -7.10
C TRP A 3 -5.76 2.32 -8.12
N ASN A 4 -5.23 3.19 -8.99
CA ASN A 4 -4.13 2.84 -9.89
C ASN A 4 -2.83 3.31 -9.23
N MET A 5 -1.95 2.36 -8.92
CA MET A 5 -0.71 2.63 -8.19
C MET A 5 0.46 1.90 -8.86
N TRP A 6 1.62 1.98 -8.23
CA TRP A 6 2.84 1.26 -8.61
C TRP A 6 3.29 0.40 -7.45
N ALA A 7 3.99 -0.70 -7.72
CA ALA A 7 4.57 -1.56 -6.70
C ALA A 7 5.87 -2.18 -7.22
N GLN A 8 6.76 -2.58 -6.31
CA GLN A 8 7.84 -3.48 -6.66
C GLN A 8 7.29 -4.90 -6.80
N ASN A 9 7.70 -5.61 -7.83
CA ASN A 9 7.40 -7.02 -8.02
C ASN A 9 8.63 -7.86 -7.67
N ILE A 10 8.47 -8.74 -6.68
CA ILE A 10 9.47 -9.72 -6.25
C ILE A 10 8.86 -11.10 -6.44
N ASP A 11 9.18 -11.77 -7.55
CA ASP A 11 8.72 -13.13 -7.86
C ASP A 11 7.19 -13.33 -7.71
N GLY A 12 6.39 -12.33 -8.10
CA GLY A 12 4.94 -12.36 -8.01
C GLY A 12 4.35 -11.76 -6.72
N MET A 13 5.19 -11.36 -5.77
CA MET A 13 4.77 -10.61 -4.58
C MET A 13 4.95 -9.11 -4.81
N PHE A 14 3.96 -8.31 -4.42
CA PHE A 14 4.02 -6.85 -4.54
C PHE A 14 4.51 -6.23 -3.24
N LEU A 15 5.53 -5.37 -3.30
CA LEU A 15 6.03 -4.60 -2.15
C LEU A 15 5.96 -3.10 -2.41
N HIS A 16 5.87 -2.33 -1.32
CA HIS A 16 5.91 -0.87 -1.32
C HIS A 16 4.95 -0.25 -2.34
N ALA A 17 3.69 -0.70 -2.37
CA ALA A 17 2.75 -0.18 -3.35
C ALA A 17 2.29 1.23 -2.97
N GLY A 18 2.20 2.12 -3.96
CA GLY A 18 1.87 3.53 -3.78
C GLY A 18 2.16 4.37 -5.02
N GLU A 19 2.45 5.66 -4.83
CA GLU A 19 2.91 6.52 -5.91
C GLU A 19 4.24 6.05 -6.49
N LYS A 20 4.45 6.18 -7.82
CA LYS A 20 5.66 5.72 -8.50
C LYS A 20 6.94 6.25 -7.86
N ARG A 21 6.97 7.55 -7.52
CA ARG A 21 8.13 8.20 -6.91
C ARG A 21 8.42 7.64 -5.51
N TYR A 22 7.40 7.32 -4.74
CA TYR A 22 7.56 6.65 -3.45
C TYR A 22 8.20 5.28 -3.63
N VAL A 23 7.73 4.49 -4.61
CA VAL A 23 8.28 3.15 -4.89
C VAL A 23 9.74 3.21 -5.36
N GLU A 24 10.09 4.20 -6.17
CA GLU A 24 11.46 4.43 -6.67
C GLU A 24 12.44 4.82 -5.54
N LEU A 25 11.98 5.52 -4.50
CA LEU A 25 12.83 5.94 -3.37
C LEU A 25 13.42 4.77 -2.57
N PHE A 26 12.79 3.59 -2.62
CA PHE A 26 13.33 2.40 -1.96
C PHE A 26 14.62 1.89 -2.61
N GLY A 27 14.96 2.34 -3.82
CA GLY A 27 16.27 2.11 -4.45
C GLY A 27 16.62 0.63 -4.67
N MET A 28 15.62 -0.26 -4.68
CA MET A 28 15.83 -1.69 -4.90
C MET A 28 15.94 -2.00 -6.38
N SER A 29 16.69 -3.06 -6.72
CA SER A 29 16.88 -3.53 -8.11
C SER A 29 15.66 -4.24 -8.72
N ASN A 30 14.56 -4.33 -7.97
CA ASN A 30 13.35 -5.05 -8.34
C ASN A 30 12.53 -4.26 -9.37
N THR A 31 11.78 -4.98 -10.21
CA THR A 31 10.96 -4.34 -11.25
C THR A 31 9.78 -3.60 -10.63
N ILE A 32 9.63 -2.32 -10.96
CA ILE A 32 8.47 -1.51 -10.57
C ILE A 32 7.39 -1.66 -11.64
N VAL A 33 6.20 -2.10 -11.25
CA VAL A 33 5.08 -2.40 -12.15
C VAL A 33 3.81 -1.64 -11.74
N PRO A 34 2.93 -1.29 -12.68
CA PRO A 34 1.63 -0.73 -12.36
C PRO A 34 0.71 -1.80 -11.74
N VAL A 35 -0.03 -1.41 -10.71
CA VAL A 35 -0.97 -2.28 -9.99
C VAL A 35 -2.32 -1.62 -9.79
N ILE A 36 -3.36 -2.44 -9.66
CA ILE A 36 -4.68 -2.04 -9.20
C ILE A 36 -4.77 -2.43 -7.72
N VAL A 37 -5.06 -1.46 -6.88
CA VAL A 37 -5.24 -1.65 -5.43
C VAL A 37 -6.71 -1.50 -5.11
N GLU A 38 -7.28 -2.46 -4.37
CA GLU A 38 -8.68 -2.45 -3.95
C GLU A 38 -8.82 -2.62 -2.45
N GLU A 39 -9.59 -1.75 -1.80
CA GLU A 39 -10.00 -1.98 -0.41
C GLU A 39 -10.99 -3.14 -0.34
N SER A 40 -10.65 -4.15 0.46
CA SER A 40 -11.42 -5.38 0.61
C SER A 40 -11.18 -6.03 1.98
N ASP A 41 -12.24 -6.49 2.64
CA ASP A 41 -12.15 -7.10 3.98
C ASP A 41 -11.32 -8.40 4.01
N GLY A 42 -11.23 -9.08 2.86
CA GLY A 42 -10.40 -10.28 2.65
C GLY A 42 -8.99 -10.01 2.11
N GLY A 43 -8.61 -8.74 1.94
CA GLY A 43 -7.34 -8.37 1.33
C GLY A 43 -6.12 -8.86 2.10
N THR A 44 -5.11 -9.35 1.39
CA THR A 44 -3.86 -9.87 1.99
C THR A 44 -2.85 -8.77 2.31
N TYR A 45 -3.09 -7.55 1.84
CA TYR A 45 -2.24 -6.39 2.09
C TYR A 45 -2.89 -5.43 3.09
N TYR A 46 -2.07 -4.54 3.61
CA TYR A 46 -2.45 -3.52 4.58
C TYR A 46 -2.02 -2.17 4.06
N GLY A 47 -2.80 -1.13 4.33
CA GLY A 47 -2.40 0.23 4.02
C GLY A 47 -2.95 1.23 5.01
N TRP A 48 -2.53 2.48 4.84
CA TRP A 48 -3.00 3.61 5.65
C TRP A 48 -3.69 4.64 4.77
N LEU A 49 -4.95 4.93 5.10
CA LEU A 49 -5.74 5.99 4.48
C LEU A 49 -5.82 7.15 5.47
N GLU A 50 -5.17 8.28 5.15
CA GLU A 50 -5.26 9.48 5.96
C GLU A 50 -6.66 10.10 5.91
N THR A 51 -7.01 10.82 6.95
CA THR A 51 -8.25 11.61 6.97
C THR A 51 -8.20 12.65 5.85
N ASP A 52 -9.32 12.80 5.14
CA ASP A 52 -9.49 13.69 3.99
C ASP A 52 -8.73 13.30 2.71
N GLU A 53 -7.97 12.19 2.73
CA GLU A 53 -7.34 11.64 1.53
C GLU A 53 -8.24 10.61 0.85
N ASN A 54 -8.13 10.53 -0.48
CA ASN A 54 -8.93 9.61 -1.29
C ASN A 54 -8.21 8.31 -1.63
N GLU A 55 -6.91 8.19 -1.33
CA GLU A 55 -6.08 7.03 -1.64
C GLU A 55 -5.08 6.70 -0.52
N PRO A 56 -4.69 5.43 -0.36
CA PRO A 56 -3.74 5.04 0.67
C PRO A 56 -2.32 5.56 0.37
N ARG A 57 -1.65 6.09 1.40
CA ARG A 57 -0.28 6.61 1.27
C ARG A 57 0.81 5.55 1.31
N MET A 58 0.50 4.38 1.83
CA MET A 58 1.42 3.25 1.92
C MET A 58 0.65 1.95 1.87
N ILE A 59 1.29 0.93 1.29
CA ILE A 59 0.76 -0.44 1.20
C ILE A 59 1.88 -1.42 1.53
N CYS A 60 1.63 -2.27 2.52
CA CYS A 60 2.57 -3.27 3.03
C CYS A 60 1.96 -4.68 2.97
N PRO A 61 2.77 -5.74 2.78
CA PRO A 61 2.29 -7.12 2.77
C PRO A 61 1.89 -7.63 4.16
N SER A 62 2.27 -6.94 5.24
CA SER A 62 1.88 -7.31 6.60
C SER A 62 1.38 -6.13 7.43
N GLU A 63 0.57 -6.45 8.44
CA GLU A 63 0.10 -5.45 9.42
C GLU A 63 1.25 -4.88 10.26
N VAL A 64 2.25 -5.71 10.56
CA VAL A 64 3.41 -5.33 11.37
C VAL A 64 4.22 -4.24 10.69
N GLU A 65 4.43 -4.32 9.37
CA GLU A 65 5.14 -3.28 8.62
C GLU A 65 4.36 -1.96 8.61
N VAL A 66 3.02 -2.00 8.52
CA VAL A 66 2.22 -0.78 8.67
C VAL A 66 2.43 -0.17 10.05
N ASP A 67 2.42 -0.98 11.11
CA ASP A 67 2.63 -0.48 12.48
C ASP A 67 4.02 0.14 12.66
N MET A 68 5.06 -0.43 12.04
CA MET A 68 6.43 0.10 12.05
C MET A 68 6.55 1.48 11.40
N CYS A 69 5.62 1.87 10.51
CA CYS A 69 5.61 3.20 9.91
C CYS A 69 5.13 4.30 10.88
N PHE A 70 4.61 3.94 12.06
CA PHE A 70 4.12 4.89 13.04
C PHE A 70 4.96 4.81 14.32
N PRO A 71 5.62 5.92 14.74
CA PRO A 71 6.50 5.91 15.93
C PRO A 71 5.83 5.40 17.23
N TYR A 72 4.50 5.52 17.33
CA TYR A 72 3.71 5.07 18.47
C TYR A 72 2.64 4.04 18.09
N GLY A 73 2.77 3.42 16.92
CA GLY A 73 1.82 2.47 16.35
C GLY A 73 0.59 3.12 15.71
N TYR A 74 0.01 2.43 14.72
CA TYR A 74 -1.07 3.01 13.89
C TYR A 74 -2.34 3.29 14.70
N LYS A 75 -2.65 2.47 15.72
CA LYS A 75 -3.86 2.59 16.55
C LYS A 75 -3.96 3.93 17.29
N ILE A 76 -2.80 4.51 17.67
CA ILE A 76 -2.77 5.83 18.31
C ILE A 76 -3.15 6.92 17.31
N GLU A 77 -2.73 6.79 16.06
CA GLU A 77 -3.06 7.73 15.00
C GLU A 77 -4.53 7.61 14.57
N GLU A 78 -5.10 6.40 14.59
CA GLU A 78 -6.54 6.18 14.42
C GLU A 78 -7.34 6.89 15.52
N LYS A 79 -6.93 6.73 16.78
CA LYS A 79 -7.58 7.39 17.93
C LYS A 79 -7.52 8.92 17.84
N LYS A 80 -6.46 9.46 17.23
CA LYS A 80 -6.31 10.91 16.96
C LYS A 80 -7.11 11.38 15.74
N GLY A 81 -7.76 10.48 15.01
CA GLY A 81 -8.54 10.81 13.81
C GLY A 81 -7.67 11.25 12.64
N ARG A 82 -6.42 10.77 12.55
CA ARG A 82 -5.49 11.11 11.46
C ARG A 82 -5.61 10.19 10.24
N GLY A 83 -6.35 9.11 10.39
CA GLY A 83 -6.59 8.14 9.33
C GLY A 83 -7.04 6.81 9.90
N ARG A 84 -7.05 5.79 9.03
CA ARG A 84 -7.39 4.41 9.39
C ARG A 84 -6.54 3.41 8.64
N ARG A 85 -6.26 2.28 9.29
CA ARG A 85 -5.71 1.10 8.63
C ARG A 85 -6.79 0.49 7.75
N ILE A 86 -6.44 0.14 6.52
CA ILE A 86 -7.33 -0.54 5.57
C ILE A 86 -6.74 -1.87 5.12
N ARG A 87 -7.61 -2.82 4.74
CA ARG A 87 -7.19 -4.08 4.10
C ARG A 87 -7.32 -3.97 2.60
N LEU A 88 -6.32 -4.48 1.90
CA LEU A 88 -6.11 -4.23 0.48
C LEU A 88 -5.85 -5.53 -0.28
N THR A 89 -6.40 -5.62 -1.48
CA THR A 89 -5.99 -6.59 -2.49
C THR A 89 -5.19 -5.84 -3.56
N VAL A 90 -4.04 -6.38 -3.95
CA VAL A 90 -3.17 -5.80 -4.98
C VAL A 90 -3.14 -6.75 -6.17
N LEU A 91 -3.48 -6.24 -7.35
CA LEU A 91 -3.52 -6.98 -8.60
C LEU A 91 -2.54 -6.36 -9.59
N CYS A 92 -1.80 -7.20 -10.32
CA CYS A 92 -1.03 -6.71 -11.46
C CYS A 92 -1.99 -6.08 -12.47
N LYS A 93 -1.65 -4.91 -12.99
CA LYS A 93 -2.34 -4.41 -14.17
C LYS A 93 -1.77 -5.16 -15.36
N GLU A 94 -2.45 -6.22 -15.80
CA GLU A 94 -2.04 -6.93 -17.02
C GLU A 94 -1.91 -5.89 -18.15
N GLY A 95 -0.71 -5.79 -18.71
CA GLY A 95 -0.54 -5.12 -19.99
C GLY A 95 -1.21 -6.00 -21.02
N ASN A 96 -2.15 -5.46 -21.79
CA ASN A 96 -2.42 -6.01 -23.11
C ASN A 96 -1.07 -6.13 -23.83
N GLN A 97 -0.58 -7.36 -23.97
CA GLN A 97 0.48 -7.70 -24.93
C GLN A 97 -0.05 -7.51 -26.34
#